data_AF-X1QQJ6-F1
#
_entry.id   AF-X1QQJ6-F1
#
_cell.length_a   1.000
_cell.length_b   1.000
_cell.length_c   1.000
_cell.angle_alpha   90.00
_cell.angle_beta   90.00
_cell.angle_gamma   90.00
#
_symmetry.space_group_name_H-M   'P 1'
#
loop_
_entity.id
_entity.type
_entity.pdbx_description
1 polymer ?
#
loop_
_entity_poly.entity_id
_entity_poly.type
_entity_poly.pdbx_seq_one_letter_code
_entity_poly.pdbx_strand_id
1 'polypeptide(L)'
;MLNILAVGPHPDDVELGMSGSILKFTEAGHQVTIVDLTDGEPTPQGDPETRKKESVKSSRILGIEERITLDFPNRYLQDEIGVRQELAEIIRKIQPDILFAPYWIDAHPDHVAASKICNAARFYGKLTKTEMKGRPFYV
;
A
#
# COMPACT_ATOMS: atom_id res chain seq x y z
N MET A 1 6.25 11.76 -16.31
CA MET A 1 5.26 11.54 -15.23
C MET A 1 5.52 10.14 -14.71
N LEU A 2 5.78 10.00 -13.41
CA LEU A 2 6.01 8.71 -12.78
C LEU A 2 4.73 8.21 -12.11
N ASN A 3 4.58 6.88 -12.04
CA ASN A 3 3.61 6.20 -11.21
C ASN A 3 4.30 5.71 -9.94
N ILE A 4 3.82 6.13 -8.78
CA ILE A 4 4.42 5.82 -7.49
C ILE A 4 3.40 5.04 -6.67
N LEU A 5 3.81 3.89 -6.15
CA LEU A 5 2.99 3.08 -5.26
C LEU A 5 3.60 3.11 -3.86
N ALA A 6 2.85 3.60 -2.88
CA ALA A 6 3.25 3.55 -1.48
C ALA A 6 2.33 2.59 -0.72
N VAL A 7 2.91 1.60 -0.06
CA VAL A 7 2.16 0.57 0.68
C VAL A 7 2.38 0.77 2.18
N GLY A 8 1.28 0.78 2.94
CA GLY A 8 1.28 0.76 4.40
C GLY A 8 0.41 -0.40 4.92
N PRO A 9 0.68 -0.96 6.10
CA PRO A 9 -0.22 -1.94 6.69
C PRO A 9 -1.53 -1.32 7.17
N HIS A 10 -1.52 -0.08 7.68
CA HIS A 10 -2.72 0.62 8.17
C HIS A 10 -2.86 2.01 7.56
N PRO A 11 -4.10 2.57 7.55
CA PRO A 11 -4.32 3.90 7.03
C PRO A 11 -3.77 4.99 7.98
N ASP A 12 -2.57 5.49 7.70
CA ASP A 12 -1.83 6.61 8.36
C ASP A 12 -0.32 6.35 8.27
N ASP A 13 0.10 5.09 8.17
CA ASP A 13 1.51 4.69 8.15
C ASP A 13 2.30 5.36 7.01
N VAL A 14 1.69 5.44 5.82
CA VAL A 14 2.32 6.09 4.65
C VAL A 14 2.46 7.59 4.89
N GLU A 15 1.46 8.22 5.50
CA GLU A 15 1.51 9.65 5.85
C GLU A 15 2.57 9.96 6.89
N LEU A 16 2.64 9.15 7.95
CA LEU A 16 3.65 9.26 9.01
C LEU A 16 5.07 9.06 8.45
N GLY A 17 5.25 8.10 7.56
CA GLY A 17 6.55 7.78 6.98
C GLY A 17 7.02 8.76 5.91
N MET A 18 6.12 9.28 5.06
CA MET A 18 6.54 9.96 3.84
C MET A 18 5.58 10.99 3.24
N SER A 19 4.65 11.58 3.99
CA SER A 19 3.75 12.65 3.49
C SER A 19 4.48 13.81 2.79
N GLY A 20 5.62 14.25 3.34
CA GLY A 20 6.44 15.29 2.73
C GLY A 20 7.03 14.91 1.36
N SER A 21 7.35 13.63 1.17
CA SER A 21 7.81 13.11 -0.13
C SER A 21 6.65 12.97 -1.12
N ILE A 22 5.48 12.53 -0.64
CA ILE A 22 4.26 12.44 -1.44
C ILE A 22 3.88 13.81 -2.00
N LEU A 23 3.84 14.84 -1.15
CA LEU A 23 3.55 16.22 -1.59
C LEU A 23 4.54 16.69 -2.67
N LYS A 24 5.84 16.42 -2.50
CA LYS A 24 6.83 16.75 -3.53
C LYS A 24 6.56 16.03 -4.85
N PHE A 25 6.15 14.76 -4.81
CA PHE A 25 5.84 14.00 -6.01
C PHE A 25 4.57 14.50 -6.70
N THR A 26 3.51 14.77 -5.95
CA THR A 26 2.24 15.26 -6.50
C THR A 26 2.38 16.69 -7.03
N GLU A 27 3.12 17.58 -6.35
CA GLU A 27 3.47 18.92 -6.83
C GLU A 27 4.32 18.90 -8.10
N ALA A 28 5.18 17.88 -8.27
CA ALA A 28 5.93 17.65 -9.50
C ALA A 28 5.11 17.01 -10.64
N GLY A 29 3.81 16.80 -10.44
CA GLY A 29 2.91 16.19 -11.42
C GLY A 29 3.12 14.69 -11.61
N HIS A 30 3.60 13.98 -10.60
CA HIS A 30 3.64 12.51 -10.59
C HIS A 30 2.36 11.94 -9.98
N GLN A 31 1.96 10.75 -10.45
CA GLN A 31 0.83 10.03 -9.88
C GLN A 31 1.31 9.23 -8.68
N VAL A 32 0.68 9.44 -7.53
CA VAL A 32 0.91 8.63 -6.32
C VAL A 32 -0.37 7.85 -6.03
N THR A 33 -0.22 6.56 -5.76
CA THR A 33 -1.28 5.66 -5.27
C THR A 33 -0.85 5.10 -3.91
N ILE A 34 -1.76 5.17 -2.93
CA ILE A 34 -1.56 4.53 -1.61
C ILE A 34 -2.33 3.21 -1.58
N VAL A 35 -1.69 2.17 -1.04
CA VAL A 35 -2.35 0.91 -0.68
C VAL A 35 -2.21 0.69 0.82
N ASP A 36 -3.34 0.62 1.52
CA ASP A 36 -3.41 0.14 2.89
C ASP A 36 -3.73 -1.36 2.84
N LEU A 37 -2.91 -2.20 3.46
CA LEU A 37 -3.14 -3.66 3.46
C LEU A 37 -4.32 -4.06 4.36
N THR A 38 -4.63 -3.24 5.37
CA THR A 38 -5.76 -3.44 6.29
C THR A 38 -6.52 -2.11 6.42
N ASP A 39 -7.73 -2.15 6.97
CA ASP A 39 -8.48 -0.95 7.32
C ASP A 39 -8.01 -0.28 8.62
N GLY A 40 -7.04 -0.88 9.33
CA GLY A 40 -6.49 -0.40 10.58
C GLY A 40 -7.35 -0.66 11.82
N GLU A 41 -8.50 -1.35 11.71
CA GLU A 41 -9.43 -1.60 12.81
C GLU A 41 -9.46 -3.08 13.22
N PRO A 42 -9.70 -3.42 14.50
CA PRO A 42 -10.15 -2.55 15.58
C PRO A 42 -9.01 -1.75 16.26
N THR A 43 -9.30 -0.52 16.66
CA THR A 43 -8.49 0.32 17.55
C THR A 43 -9.27 0.69 18.82
N PRO A 44 -8.60 1.13 19.91
CA PRO A 44 -9.31 1.56 21.12
C PRO A 44 -10.21 2.78 20.93
N GLN A 45 -9.90 3.62 19.93
CA GLN A 45 -10.51 4.91 19.66
C GLN A 45 -10.67 5.02 18.13
N GLY A 46 -11.75 4.46 17.59
CA GLY A 46 -11.94 4.44 16.15
C GLY A 46 -13.04 3.47 15.72
N ASP A 47 -13.38 3.56 14.45
CA ASP A 47 -14.23 2.62 13.75
C ASP A 47 -13.91 2.68 12.25
N PRO A 48 -14.27 1.65 11.46
CA PRO A 48 -13.92 1.59 10.04
C PRO A 48 -14.47 2.76 9.23
N GLU A 49 -15.64 3.30 9.58
CA GLU A 49 -16.26 4.42 8.86
C GLU A 49 -15.49 5.73 9.11
N THR A 50 -15.13 5.99 10.37
CA THR A 50 -14.31 7.13 10.76
C THR A 50 -12.92 7.05 10.12
N ARG A 51 -12.25 5.89 10.20
CA ARG A 51 -10.92 5.68 9.61
C ARG A 51 -10.93 5.89 8.09
N LYS A 52 -11.98 5.43 7.42
CA LYS A 52 -12.19 5.67 5.98
C LYS A 52 -12.38 7.16 5.66
N LYS A 53 -13.18 7.89 6.44
CA LYS A 53 -13.39 9.34 6.25
C LYS A 53 -12.08 10.12 6.43
N GLU A 54 -11.29 9.76 7.44
CA GLU A 54 -9.98 10.36 7.70
C GLU A 54 -9.00 10.07 6.55
N SER A 55 -8.95 8.83 6.08
CA SER A 55 -8.09 8.42 4.96
C SER A 55 -8.44 9.16 3.66
N VAL A 56 -9.73 9.34 3.36
CA VAL A 56 -10.18 10.13 2.21
C VAL A 56 -9.79 11.60 2.35
N LYS A 57 -9.91 12.17 3.55
CA LYS A 57 -9.49 13.55 3.82
C LYS A 57 -7.97 13.70 3.66
N SER A 58 -7.20 12.75 4.14
CA SER A 58 -5.74 12.69 3.97
C SER A 58 -5.34 12.67 2.50
N SER A 59 -5.93 11.78 1.68
CA SER A 59 -5.66 11.72 0.24
C SER A 59 -5.89 13.06 -0.46
N ARG A 60 -6.96 13.79 -0.10
CA ARG A 60 -7.24 15.13 -0.65
C ARG A 60 -6.17 16.15 -0.28
N ILE A 61 -5.69 16.13 0.95
CA ILE A 61 -4.62 17.03 1.41
C ILE A 61 -3.31 16.75 0.66
N LEU A 62 -3.02 15.48 0.40
CA LEU A 62 -1.80 15.04 -0.29
C LEU A 62 -1.86 15.17 -1.82
N GLY A 63 -3.01 15.51 -2.38
CA GLY A 63 -3.21 15.57 -3.84
C GLY A 63 -3.20 14.19 -4.50
N ILE A 64 -3.60 13.14 -3.78
CA ILE A 64 -3.68 11.76 -4.29
C ILE A 64 -5.10 11.49 -4.81
N GLU A 65 -5.18 10.94 -6.02
CA GLU A 65 -6.45 10.57 -6.66
C GLU A 65 -6.89 9.13 -6.35
N GLU A 66 -5.95 8.21 -6.12
CA GLU A 66 -6.26 6.79 -5.88
C GLU A 66 -5.66 6.31 -4.55
N ARG A 67 -6.52 5.78 -3.68
CA ARG A 67 -6.15 5.04 -2.47
C ARG A 67 -6.96 3.76 -2.44
N ILE A 68 -6.29 2.64 -2.19
CA ILE A 68 -6.87 1.30 -2.17
C ILE A 68 -6.69 0.75 -0.76
N THR A 69 -7.78 0.32 -0.12
CA THR A 69 -7.73 -0.36 1.17
C THR A 69 -8.12 -1.81 0.95
N LEU A 70 -7.24 -2.73 1.31
CA LEU A 70 -7.49 -4.17 1.27
C LEU A 70 -8.12 -4.65 2.59
N ASP A 71 -8.76 -5.81 2.54
CA ASP A 71 -9.58 -6.35 3.63
C ASP A 71 -8.81 -7.41 4.46
N PHE A 72 -7.48 -7.25 4.59
CA PHE A 72 -6.70 -8.15 5.44
C PHE A 72 -6.86 -7.79 6.92
N PRO A 73 -6.80 -8.80 7.82
CA PRO A 73 -7.07 -8.57 9.23
C PRO A 73 -5.95 -7.77 9.90
N ASN A 74 -6.28 -6.58 10.39
CA ASN A 74 -5.43 -5.74 11.22
C ASN A 74 -4.89 -6.49 12.45
N ARG A 75 -3.61 -6.27 12.81
CA ARG A 75 -2.85 -6.94 13.89
C ARG A 75 -2.54 -8.41 13.66
N TYR A 76 -3.05 -8.99 12.57
CA TYR A 76 -2.84 -10.38 12.20
C TYR A 76 -2.29 -10.49 10.78
N LEU A 77 -1.73 -9.40 10.24
CA LEU A 77 -1.19 -9.38 8.90
C LEU A 77 0.00 -10.34 8.80
N GLN A 78 -0.10 -11.30 7.90
CA GLN A 78 0.93 -12.31 7.68
C GLN A 78 1.34 -12.38 6.21
N ASP A 79 2.60 -12.78 5.99
CA ASP A 79 3.17 -12.93 4.67
C ASP A 79 2.71 -14.24 3.98
N GLU A 80 1.45 -14.25 3.56
CA GLU A 80 0.77 -15.39 2.95
C GLU A 80 0.65 -15.28 1.42
N ILE A 81 0.43 -16.41 0.74
CA ILE A 81 0.34 -16.44 -0.72
C ILE A 81 -0.79 -15.55 -1.25
N GLY A 82 -1.98 -15.60 -0.65
CA GLY A 82 -3.12 -14.78 -1.08
C GLY A 82 -2.82 -13.29 -0.99
N VAL A 83 -2.25 -12.86 0.13
CA VAL A 83 -1.85 -11.46 0.38
C VAL A 83 -0.83 -10.98 -0.66
N ARG A 84 0.20 -11.79 -0.93
CA ARG A 84 1.21 -11.49 -1.97
C ARG A 84 0.59 -11.39 -3.36
N GLN A 85 -0.34 -12.29 -3.69
CA GLN A 85 -0.99 -12.31 -5.00
C GLN A 85 -1.85 -11.07 -5.21
N GLU A 86 -2.64 -10.68 -4.22
CA GLU A 86 -3.51 -9.51 -4.32
C GLU A 86 -2.71 -8.21 -4.46
N LEU A 87 -1.65 -8.03 -3.67
CA LEU A 87 -0.75 -6.89 -3.86
C LEU A 87 -0.01 -6.96 -5.21
N ALA A 88 0.35 -8.15 -5.70
CA ALA A 88 0.97 -8.31 -7.01
C ALA A 88 0.00 -7.93 -8.16
N GLU A 89 -1.29 -8.24 -8.04
CA GLU A 89 -2.31 -7.80 -9.00
C GLU A 89 -2.44 -6.27 -9.01
N ILE A 90 -2.38 -5.62 -7.85
CA ILE A 90 -2.32 -4.16 -7.76
C ILE A 90 -1.05 -3.62 -8.44
N ILE A 91 0.12 -4.21 -8.18
CA ILE A 91 1.37 -3.81 -8.84
C ILE A 91 1.23 -3.94 -10.38
N ARG A 92 0.59 -4.98 -10.88
CA ARG A 92 0.34 -5.17 -12.33
C ARG A 92 -0.67 -4.19 -12.91
N LYS A 93 -1.65 -3.75 -12.11
CA LYS A 93 -2.62 -2.71 -12.48
C LYS A 93 -1.96 -1.34 -12.53
N ILE A 94 -1.28 -0.94 -11.45
CA ILE A 94 -0.70 0.39 -11.25
C ILE A 94 0.58 0.59 -12.07
N GLN A 95 1.38 -0.46 -12.21
CA GLN A 95 2.65 -0.44 -12.92
C GLN A 95 3.58 0.68 -12.42
N PRO A 96 3.91 0.65 -11.12
CA PRO A 96 4.69 1.71 -10.50
C PRO A 96 6.12 1.73 -11.01
N ASP A 97 6.66 2.92 -11.26
CA ASP A 97 8.09 3.14 -11.46
C ASP A 97 8.85 3.06 -10.13
N ILE A 98 8.18 3.39 -9.02
CA ILE A 98 8.74 3.37 -7.66
C ILE A 98 7.74 2.74 -6.70
N LEU A 99 8.20 1.75 -5.93
CA LEU A 99 7.44 1.13 -4.84
C LEU A 99 8.07 1.48 -3.49
N PHE A 100 7.28 2.09 -2.60
CA PHE A 100 7.63 2.32 -1.19
C PHE A 100 6.92 1.30 -0.30
N ALA A 101 7.63 0.83 0.71
CA ALA A 101 7.16 -0.12 1.71
C ALA A 101 7.68 0.26 3.10
N PRO A 102 7.07 -0.23 4.18
CA PRO A 102 7.58 0.00 5.53
C PRO A 102 9.00 -0.55 5.70
N TYR A 103 9.77 0.09 6.57
CA TYR A 103 11.09 -0.42 6.92
C TYR A 103 10.96 -1.72 7.71
N TRP A 104 11.80 -2.72 7.41
CA TRP A 104 11.67 -4.08 7.97
C TRP A 104 12.16 -4.22 9.42
N ILE A 105 12.71 -3.16 10.02
CA ILE A 105 13.07 -3.10 11.44
C ILE A 105 12.10 -2.13 12.11
N ASP A 106 11.04 -2.67 12.70
CA ASP A 106 9.98 -1.93 13.36
C ASP A 106 9.51 -2.70 14.59
N ALA A 107 8.99 -1.99 15.60
CA ALA A 107 8.38 -2.60 16.77
C ALA A 107 7.02 -3.24 16.45
N HIS A 108 6.34 -2.76 15.41
CA HIS A 108 5.03 -3.27 15.01
C HIS A 108 5.18 -4.46 14.04
N PRO A 109 4.74 -5.68 14.40
CA PRO A 109 4.86 -6.86 13.53
C PRO A 109 4.18 -6.70 12.17
N ASP A 110 3.07 -5.98 12.08
CA ASP A 110 2.38 -5.75 10.81
C ASP A 110 3.22 -4.93 9.83
N HIS A 111 4.09 -4.03 10.32
CA HIS A 111 5.04 -3.28 9.47
C HIS A 111 6.10 -4.20 8.89
N VAL A 112 6.64 -5.09 9.74
CA VAL A 112 7.62 -6.09 9.32
C VAL A 112 7.00 -7.08 8.32
N ALA A 113 5.75 -7.49 8.55
CA ALA A 113 5.00 -8.35 7.63
C ALA A 113 4.74 -7.64 6.29
N ALA A 114 4.23 -6.40 6.31
CA ALA A 114 4.01 -5.59 5.12
C ALA A 114 5.27 -5.42 4.28
N SER A 115 6.42 -5.16 4.93
CA SER A 115 7.71 -5.08 4.23
C SER A 115 8.06 -6.36 3.46
N LYS A 116 7.85 -7.54 4.09
CA LYS A 116 8.06 -8.85 3.45
C LYS A 116 7.07 -9.08 2.30
N ILE A 117 5.80 -8.78 2.54
CA ILE A 117 4.72 -8.88 1.54
C ILE A 117 5.06 -8.03 0.31
N CYS A 118 5.45 -6.77 0.49
CA CYS A 118 5.82 -5.87 -0.60
C CYS A 118 6.97 -6.44 -1.45
N ASN A 119 8.03 -6.93 -0.79
CA ASN A 119 9.17 -7.51 -1.49
C ASN A 119 8.79 -8.79 -2.27
N ALA A 120 7.96 -9.66 -1.68
CA ALA A 120 7.48 -10.87 -2.32
C ALA A 120 6.50 -10.57 -3.47
N ALA A 121 5.53 -9.67 -3.25
CA ALA A 121 4.52 -9.26 -4.23
C ALA A 121 5.16 -8.60 -5.46
N ARG A 122 6.19 -7.75 -5.27
CA ARG A 122 7.02 -7.23 -6.36
C ARG A 122 7.58 -8.37 -7.23
N PHE A 123 8.12 -9.42 -6.61
CA PHE A 123 8.62 -10.58 -7.36
C PHE A 123 7.48 -11.37 -8.02
N TYR A 124 6.32 -11.47 -7.38
CA TYR A 124 5.15 -12.17 -7.93
C TYR A 124 4.58 -11.44 -9.15
N GLY A 125 4.67 -10.10 -9.17
CA GLY A 125 4.20 -9.25 -10.27
C GLY A 125 4.73 -9.67 -11.64
N LYS A 126 5.95 -10.19 -11.73
CA LYS A 126 6.58 -10.64 -12.99
C LYS A 126 6.31 -12.09 -13.39
N LEU A 127 5.64 -12.89 -12.56
CA LEU A 127 5.34 -14.28 -12.90
C LEU A 127 4.40 -14.35 -14.11
N THR A 128 4.61 -15.29 -15.02
CA THR A 128 3.86 -15.36 -16.29
C THR A 128 2.92 -16.57 -16.38
N LYS A 129 3.14 -17.61 -15.57
CA LYS A 129 2.31 -18.83 -15.52
C LYS A 129 1.44 -18.83 -14.26
N THR A 130 0.49 -17.89 -14.19
CA THR A 130 -0.34 -17.65 -12.99
C THR A 130 -1.74 -17.22 -13.39
N GLU A 131 -2.72 -17.47 -12.53
CA GLU A 131 -4.08 -16.93 -12.66
C GLU A 131 -4.22 -15.47 -12.18
N MET A 132 -3.15 -14.85 -11.65
CA MET A 132 -3.18 -13.46 -11.21
C MET A 132 -3.57 -12.53 -12.36
N LYS A 133 -4.44 -11.56 -12.08
CA LYS A 133 -4.93 -10.56 -13.04
C LYS A 133 -3.86 -9.57 -13.47
N GLY A 134 -4.12 -8.87 -14.58
CA GLY A 134 -3.24 -7.84 -15.14
C GLY A 134 -2.02 -8.40 -15.88
N ARG A 135 -1.38 -7.56 -16.69
CA ARG A 135 -0.16 -7.95 -17.41
C ARG A 135 1.00 -8.10 -16.42
N PRO A 136 1.89 -9.10 -16.56
CA PRO A 136 3.10 -9.19 -15.76
C PRO A 136 3.88 -7.89 -15.78
N PHE A 137 4.34 -7.45 -14.61
CA PHE A 137 5.03 -6.17 -14.45
C PHE A 137 6.20 -6.30 -13.47
N TYR A 138 7.25 -5.53 -13.72
CA TYR A 138 8.45 -5.49 -12.90
C TYR A 138 8.70 -4.07 -12.44
N VAL A 139 8.71 -3.89 -11.11
CA VAL A 139 9.18 -2.69 -10.42
C VAL A 139 10.57 -2.93 -9.84
#